data_AF-S5T6P0-F1
#
_entry.id   AF-S5T6P0-F1
#
_cell.length_a   1.000
_cell.length_b   1.000
_cell.length_c   1.000
_cell.angle_alpha   90.00
_cell.angle_beta   90.00
_cell.angle_gamma   90.00
#
_symmetry.space_group_name_H-M   'P 1'
#
loop_
_entity.id
_entity.type
_entity.pdbx_description
1 polymer ?
#
loop_
_entity_poly.entity_id
_entity_poly.type
_entity_poly.pdbx_seq_one_letter_code
_entity_poly.pdbx_strand_id
1 'polypeptide(L)'
;MNDPIDYTNNPLHGLSLKNLLLEIVEHYGFEILFAYLNINCFKTNPSIASSLKFLKKTTWAREKVEAFYLYEFKNLPKVSSKEFSIPPRDRLVPANQTPGKPAELSLEDAEQLQTKRVNKASTYNKGQHTTHENKRPPVEDSYSPENTEDPWAKWR
;
A
#
# COMPACT_ATOMS: atom_id res chain seq x y z
N MET A 1 -13.21 18.26 -26.23
CA MET A 1 -12.51 17.03 -26.66
C MET A 1 -12.20 16.24 -25.40
N ASN A 2 -12.64 14.99 -25.31
CA ASN A 2 -12.13 14.06 -24.29
C ASN A 2 -10.94 13.36 -24.94
N ASP A 3 -9.73 13.81 -24.65
CA ASP A 3 -8.55 13.08 -25.06
C ASP A 3 -8.56 11.72 -24.33
N PRO A 4 -8.39 10.59 -25.03
CA PRO A 4 -8.40 9.28 -24.40
C PRO A 4 -7.23 9.24 -23.41
N ILE A 5 -7.55 8.97 -22.15
CA ILE A 5 -6.53 8.85 -21.10
C ILE A 5 -5.70 7.58 -21.40
N ASP A 6 -4.41 7.77 -21.67
CA ASP A 6 -3.50 6.68 -22.01
C ASP A 6 -2.90 6.05 -20.75
N TYR A 7 -3.39 4.85 -20.41
CA TYR A 7 -2.90 4.04 -19.29
C TYR A 7 -1.84 3.01 -19.71
N THR A 8 -1.41 2.99 -20.98
CA THR A 8 -0.54 1.95 -21.55
C THR A 8 0.80 1.84 -20.83
N ASN A 9 1.30 2.95 -20.28
CA ASN A 9 2.57 2.98 -19.57
C ASN A 9 2.50 2.48 -18.12
N ASN A 10 1.31 2.24 -17.58
CA ASN A 10 1.18 1.67 -16.24
C ASN A 10 1.56 0.17 -16.27
N PRO A 11 2.53 -0.31 -15.48
CA PRO A 11 2.93 -1.72 -15.45
C PRO A 11 1.80 -2.70 -15.09
N LEU A 12 0.70 -2.21 -14.52
CA LEU A 12 -0.49 -3.00 -14.21
C LEU A 12 -1.45 -3.15 -15.40
N HIS A 13 -1.28 -2.34 -16.45
CA HIS A 13 -2.12 -2.36 -17.64
C HIS A 13 -1.97 -3.69 -18.37
N GLY A 14 -3.07 -4.44 -18.50
CA GLY A 14 -3.08 -5.78 -19.08
C GLY A 14 -2.49 -6.90 -18.19
N LEU A 15 -1.98 -6.58 -17.00
CA LEU A 15 -1.42 -7.58 -16.08
C LEU A 15 -2.53 -8.25 -15.27
N SER A 16 -2.56 -9.59 -15.31
CA SER A 16 -3.52 -10.36 -14.51
C SER A 16 -3.12 -10.36 -13.04
N LEU A 17 -4.11 -10.31 -12.14
CA LEU A 17 -3.86 -10.38 -10.68
C LEU A 17 -3.12 -11.67 -10.28
N LYS A 18 -3.30 -12.76 -11.04
CA LYS A 18 -2.59 -14.02 -10.85
C LYS A 18 -1.10 -13.87 -11.14
N ASN A 19 -0.76 -13.29 -12.29
CA ASN A 19 0.64 -13.13 -12.70
C ASN A 19 1.36 -12.15 -11.79
N LEU A 20 0.70 -11.03 -11.46
CA LEU A 20 1.20 -10.07 -10.49
C LEU A 20 1.55 -10.74 -9.16
N LEU A 21 0.62 -11.52 -8.59
CA LEU A 21 0.86 -12.18 -7.32
C LEU A 21 1.96 -13.24 -7.41
N LEU A 22 2.03 -13.99 -8.52
CA LEU A 22 3.08 -14.97 -8.75
C LEU A 22 4.46 -14.32 -8.77
N GLU A 23 4.65 -13.24 -9.54
CA GLU A 23 5.93 -12.53 -9.65
C GLU A 23 6.42 -12.03 -8.28
N ILE A 24 5.52 -11.43 -7.49
CA ILE A 24 5.88 -10.90 -6.16
C ILE A 24 6.23 -12.02 -5.20
N VAL A 25 5.43 -13.09 -5.17
CA VAL A 25 5.65 -14.23 -4.27
C VAL A 25 6.91 -15.00 -4.65
N GLU A 26 7.21 -15.14 -5.94
CA GLU A 26 8.43 -15.78 -6.43
C GLU A 26 9.69 -15.00 -6.02
N HIS A 27 9.60 -13.66 -6.00
CA HIS A 27 10.73 -12.82 -5.62
C HIS A 27 10.90 -12.66 -4.09
N TYR A 28 9.82 -12.44 -3.34
CA TYR A 28 9.87 -12.10 -1.91
C TYR A 28 9.34 -13.18 -0.96
N GLY A 29 8.54 -14.11 -1.46
CA GLY A 29 7.82 -15.06 -0.62
C GLY A 29 6.66 -14.44 0.17
N PHE A 30 5.90 -15.31 0.84
CA PHE A 30 4.71 -14.90 1.59
C PHE A 30 5.03 -14.22 2.93
N GLU A 31 6.16 -14.56 3.55
CA GLU A 31 6.56 -14.04 4.85
C GLU A 31 6.86 -12.54 4.79
N ILE A 32 7.68 -12.11 3.83
CA ILE A 32 7.96 -10.69 3.57
C ILE A 32 6.66 -9.95 3.23
N LEU A 33 5.82 -10.51 2.37
CA LEU A 33 4.55 -9.89 2.02
C LEU A 33 3.65 -9.66 3.24
N PHE A 34 3.56 -10.64 4.13
CA PHE A 34 2.83 -10.47 5.38
C PHE A 34 3.47 -9.39 6.27
N ALA A 35 4.79 -9.37 6.41
CA ALA A 35 5.49 -8.43 7.27
C ALA A 35 5.30 -6.96 6.82
N TYR A 36 5.37 -6.69 5.51
CA TYR A 36 5.21 -5.34 4.97
C TYR A 36 3.73 -4.92 4.85
N LEU A 37 2.89 -5.78 4.29
CA LEU A 37 1.49 -5.44 3.97
C LEU A 37 0.54 -5.69 5.13
N ASN A 38 0.90 -6.55 6.08
CA ASN A 38 0.08 -6.98 7.21
C ASN A 38 -1.31 -7.48 6.76
N ILE A 39 -1.35 -8.33 5.71
CA ILE A 39 -2.57 -8.94 5.18
C ILE A 39 -2.60 -10.42 5.59
N ASN A 40 -3.58 -10.80 6.41
CA ASN A 40 -3.66 -12.13 7.01
C ASN A 40 -3.71 -13.30 6.00
N CYS A 41 -4.14 -13.09 4.76
CA CYS A 41 -4.16 -14.16 3.75
C CYS A 41 -2.76 -14.69 3.38
N PHE A 42 -1.70 -13.90 3.64
CA PHE A 42 -0.31 -14.32 3.42
C PHE A 42 0.30 -15.03 4.62
N LYS A 43 -0.36 -15.00 5.79
CA LYS A 43 0.08 -15.72 7.00
C LYS A 43 -0.68 -17.03 7.19
N THR A 44 -1.99 -17.01 7.03
CA THR A 44 -2.86 -18.15 7.32
C THR A 44 -3.10 -18.97 6.05
N ASN A 45 -2.51 -20.16 5.96
CA ASN A 45 -2.56 -21.04 4.77
C ASN A 45 -2.14 -20.31 3.48
N PRO A 46 -0.88 -19.83 3.42
CA PRO A 46 -0.37 -19.09 2.28
C PRO A 46 -0.38 -19.97 1.04
N SER A 47 -1.21 -19.61 0.06
CA SER A 47 -1.21 -20.21 -1.27
C SER A 47 -1.64 -19.18 -2.31
N ILE A 48 -1.21 -19.37 -3.55
CA ILE A 48 -1.61 -18.50 -4.66
C ILE A 48 -3.13 -18.56 -4.85
N ALA A 49 -3.74 -19.75 -4.77
CA ALA A 49 -5.17 -19.92 -4.97
C ALA A 49 -6.02 -19.25 -3.86
N SER A 50 -5.65 -19.45 -2.59
CA SER A 50 -6.34 -18.82 -1.44
C SER A 50 -6.21 -17.30 -1.47
N SER A 51 -5.00 -16.79 -1.74
CA SER A 51 -4.72 -15.37 -1.86
C SER A 51 -5.51 -14.74 -3.00
N LEU A 52 -5.56 -15.36 -4.18
CA LEU A 52 -6.35 -14.84 -5.31
C LEU A 52 -7.84 -14.79 -5.01
N LYS A 53 -8.38 -15.81 -4.35
CA LYS A 53 -9.79 -15.82 -3.94
C LYS A 53 -10.09 -14.69 -2.96
N PHE A 54 -9.17 -14.40 -2.05
CA PHE A 54 -9.27 -13.30 -1.09
C PHE A 54 -9.17 -11.93 -1.79
N LEU A 55 -8.10 -11.68 -2.57
CA LEU A 55 -7.86 -10.41 -3.25
C LEU A 55 -8.96 -10.06 -4.27
N LYS A 56 -9.63 -11.06 -4.87
CA LYS A 56 -10.81 -10.81 -5.71
C LYS A 56 -12.01 -10.26 -4.94
N LYS A 57 -12.16 -10.62 -3.66
CA LYS A 57 -13.28 -10.18 -2.81
C LYS A 57 -12.97 -8.90 -2.04
N THR A 58 -11.70 -8.68 -1.73
CA THR A 58 -11.25 -7.59 -0.85
C THR A 58 -10.48 -6.55 -1.67
N THR A 59 -11.20 -5.58 -2.20
CA THR A 59 -10.69 -4.56 -3.14
C THR A 59 -9.53 -3.76 -2.56
N TRP A 60 -9.65 -3.27 -1.32
CA TRP A 60 -8.59 -2.49 -0.66
C TRP A 60 -7.29 -3.30 -0.53
N ALA A 61 -7.38 -4.61 -0.28
CA ALA A 61 -6.22 -5.48 -0.15
C ALA A 61 -5.55 -5.71 -1.50
N ARG A 62 -6.35 -5.88 -2.56
CA ARG A 62 -5.85 -5.95 -3.94
C ARG A 62 -5.12 -4.68 -4.33
N GLU A 63 -5.71 -3.50 -4.07
CA GLU A 63 -5.07 -2.22 -4.36
C GLU A 63 -3.78 -2.03 -3.56
N LYS A 64 -3.74 -2.50 -2.31
CA LYS A 64 -2.52 -2.47 -1.49
C LYS A 64 -1.40 -3.32 -2.10
N VAL A 65 -1.72 -4.52 -2.58
CA VAL A 65 -0.77 -5.41 -3.26
C VAL A 65 -0.34 -4.83 -4.62
N GLU A 66 -1.24 -4.21 -5.37
CA GLU A 66 -0.91 -3.55 -6.64
C GLU A 66 -0.02 -2.33 -6.44
N ALA A 67 -0.26 -1.53 -5.39
CA ALA A 67 0.62 -0.44 -5.03
C ALA A 67 2.01 -0.93 -4.60
N PHE A 68 2.09 -2.04 -3.87
CA PHE A 68 3.36 -2.71 -3.54
C PHE A 68 4.10 -3.16 -4.80
N TYR A 69 3.37 -3.72 -5.78
CA TYR A 69 3.96 -4.07 -7.06
C TYR A 69 4.59 -2.87 -7.77
N LEU A 70 3.92 -1.72 -7.79
CA LEU A 70 4.42 -0.52 -8.47
C LEU A 70 5.66 0.08 -7.78
N TYR A 71 5.63 0.22 -6.45
CA TYR A 71 6.65 1.01 -5.75
C TYR A 71 7.78 0.16 -5.16
N GLU A 72 7.50 -1.06 -4.72
CA GLU A 72 8.54 -1.92 -4.16
C GLU A 72 9.10 -2.85 -5.24
N PHE A 73 8.24 -3.52 -6.02
CA PHE A 73 8.72 -4.47 -7.02
C PHE A 73 9.17 -3.82 -8.35
N LYS A 74 8.45 -2.83 -8.85
CA LYS A 74 8.82 -2.05 -10.04
C LYS A 74 9.63 -0.79 -9.71
N ASN A 75 9.82 -0.49 -8.42
CA ASN A 75 10.64 0.62 -7.93
C ASN A 75 10.37 1.96 -8.66
N LEU A 76 9.08 2.24 -8.91
CA LEU A 76 8.67 3.49 -9.52
C LEU A 76 8.77 4.64 -8.51
N PRO A 77 9.00 5.89 -9.00
CA PRO A 77 8.99 7.05 -8.12
C PRO A 77 7.62 7.20 -7.45
N LYS A 78 7.64 7.61 -6.18
CA LYS A 78 6.40 7.87 -5.42
C LYS A 78 5.62 9.01 -6.08
N VAL A 79 4.32 8.79 -6.23
CA VAL A 79 3.41 9.78 -6.80
C VAL A 79 2.98 10.80 -5.74
N SER A 80 2.40 11.91 -6.19
CA SER A 80 1.81 12.92 -5.29
C SER A 80 0.68 12.33 -4.45
N SER A 81 0.38 12.95 -3.30
CA SER A 81 -0.69 12.49 -2.40
C SER A 81 -2.05 12.39 -3.10
N LYS A 82 -2.40 13.36 -3.97
CA LYS A 82 -3.66 13.35 -4.74
C LYS A 82 -3.76 12.12 -5.64
N GLU A 83 -2.67 11.80 -6.34
CA GLU A 83 -2.60 10.65 -7.24
C GLU A 83 -2.57 9.32 -6.46
N PHE A 84 -1.96 9.30 -5.28
CA PHE A 84 -1.91 8.11 -4.44
C PHE A 84 -3.31 7.69 -3.93
N SER A 85 -4.22 8.67 -3.77
CA SER A 85 -5.62 8.42 -3.43
C SER A 85 -6.38 7.69 -4.54
N ILE A 86 -5.92 7.79 -5.79
CA ILE A 86 -6.48 7.06 -6.94
C ILE A 86 -6.04 5.57 -6.87
N PRO A 87 -6.90 4.61 -7.28
CA PRO A 87 -6.55 3.20 -7.37
C PRO A 87 -5.31 2.98 -8.25
N PRO A 88 -4.39 2.05 -7.92
CA PRO A 88 -3.13 1.86 -8.65
C PRO A 88 -3.28 1.62 -10.15
N ARG A 89 -4.34 0.93 -10.56
CA ARG A 89 -4.64 0.65 -11.98
C ARG A 89 -5.11 1.87 -12.77
N ASP A 90 -5.66 2.87 -12.07
CA ASP A 90 -6.20 4.10 -12.67
C ASP A 90 -5.19 5.26 -12.57
N ARG A 91 -3.97 4.98 -12.11
CA ARG A 91 -2.90 6.00 -12.03
C ARG A 91 -2.23 6.20 -13.37
N LEU A 92 -1.94 7.45 -13.68
CA LEU A 92 -1.17 7.81 -14.87
C LEU A 92 0.32 7.77 -14.56
N VAL A 93 1.04 6.90 -15.28
CA VAL A 93 2.50 6.81 -15.21
C VAL A 93 3.08 7.57 -16.41
N PRO A 94 3.76 8.71 -16.20
CA PRO A 94 4.38 9.48 -17.27
C PRO A 94 5.37 8.65 -18.11
N ALA A 95 5.38 8.83 -19.43
CA ALA A 95 6.18 8.02 -20.37
C ALA A 95 7.71 8.05 -20.14
N ASN A 96 8.21 9.05 -19.40
CA ASN A 96 9.61 9.14 -19.02
C ASN A 96 9.98 8.26 -17.82
N GLN A 97 9.01 7.69 -17.10
CA GLN A 97 9.25 6.80 -15.98
C GLN A 97 9.27 5.36 -16.45
N THR A 98 10.34 4.64 -16.10
CA THR A 98 10.51 3.23 -16.42
C THR A 98 10.64 2.42 -15.14
N PRO A 99 10.05 1.21 -15.06
CA PRO A 99 10.27 0.30 -13.95
C PRO A 99 11.76 -0.01 -13.72
N GLY A 100 12.17 0.01 -12.46
CA GLY A 100 13.50 -0.38 -12.00
C GLY A 100 13.58 -1.83 -11.54
N LYS A 101 14.68 -2.16 -10.86
CA LYS A 101 14.85 -3.45 -10.18
C LYS A 101 13.99 -3.50 -8.91
N PRO A 102 13.48 -4.67 -8.51
CA PRO A 102 12.77 -4.85 -7.24
C PRO A 102 13.60 -4.36 -6.06
N ALA A 103 12.94 -3.71 -5.10
CA ALA A 103 13.55 -3.26 -3.86
C ALA A 103 14.04 -4.46 -3.04
N GLU A 104 15.17 -4.31 -2.36
CA GLU A 104 15.67 -5.31 -1.42
C GLU A 104 14.92 -5.11 -0.08
N LEU A 105 14.04 -6.05 0.25
CA LEU A 105 13.20 -6.00 1.45
C LEU A 105 13.73 -7.01 2.47
N SER A 106 14.11 -6.52 3.66
CA SER A 106 14.51 -7.37 4.78
C SER A 106 13.36 -7.57 5.78
N LEU A 107 13.41 -8.65 6.56
CA LEU A 107 12.45 -8.89 7.64
C LEU A 107 12.71 -7.94 8.82
N GLU A 108 13.97 -7.62 9.09
CA GLU A 108 14.38 -6.68 10.12
C GLU A 108 13.77 -5.28 9.89
N ASP A 109 13.77 -4.79 8.65
CA ASP A 109 13.15 -3.51 8.31
C ASP A 109 11.63 -3.54 8.54
N ALA A 110 10.99 -4.69 8.28
CA ALA A 110 9.57 -4.88 8.52
C ALA A 110 9.23 -4.84 10.02
N GLU A 111 10.08 -5.41 10.88
CA GLU A 111 9.94 -5.33 12.34
C GLU A 111 10.08 -3.91 12.87
N GLN A 112 11.02 -3.13 12.32
CA GLN A 112 11.16 -1.71 12.65
C GLN A 112 9.91 -0.94 12.27
N LEU A 113 9.38 -1.16 11.05
CA LEU A 113 8.12 -0.57 10.61
C LEU A 113 7.01 -0.93 11.59
N GLN A 114 6.85 -2.21 11.96
CA GLN A 114 5.81 -2.65 12.88
C GLN A 114 5.95 -2.00 14.26
N THR A 115 7.15 -1.91 14.79
CA THR A 115 7.45 -1.20 16.04
C THR A 115 7.02 0.26 15.97
N LYS A 116 7.37 0.96 14.88
CA LYS A 116 6.91 2.34 14.62
C LYS A 116 5.38 2.42 14.58
N ARG A 117 4.70 1.44 13.95
CA ARG A 117 3.22 1.39 13.88
C ARG A 117 2.60 1.28 15.27
N VAL A 118 3.13 0.40 16.12
CA VAL A 118 2.66 0.16 17.49
C VAL A 118 2.93 1.38 18.38
N ASN A 119 4.12 1.97 18.30
CA ASN A 119 4.47 3.17 19.05
C ASN A 119 3.53 4.32 18.71
N LYS A 120 3.30 4.59 17.41
CA LYS A 120 2.35 5.61 16.95
C LYS A 120 0.94 5.33 17.46
N ALA A 121 0.46 4.08 17.41
CA ALA A 121 -0.85 3.72 17.95
C ALA A 121 -0.96 3.97 19.47
N SER A 122 0.10 3.66 20.23
CA SER A 122 0.15 3.87 21.68
C SER A 122 0.12 5.35 22.08
N THR A 123 0.74 6.24 21.30
CA THR A 123 0.75 7.67 21.58
C THR A 123 -0.62 8.30 21.38
N TYR A 124 -1.41 7.84 20.41
CA TYR A 124 -2.80 8.28 20.24
C TYR A 124 -3.67 7.92 21.46
N ASN A 125 -3.49 6.74 22.05
CA ASN A 125 -4.31 6.30 23.18
C ASN A 125 -4.03 7.09 24.47
N LYS A 126 -2.79 7.54 24.70
CA LYS A 126 -2.40 8.32 25.88
C LYS A 126 -3.01 9.74 25.95
N GLY A 127 -3.53 10.28 24.84
CA GLY A 127 -4.16 11.59 24.79
C GLY A 127 -5.64 11.64 25.22
N GLN A 128 -6.27 10.51 25.55
CA GLN A 128 -7.72 10.42 25.80
C GLN A 128 -8.16 10.56 27.27
N HIS A 129 -7.27 11.01 28.17
CA HIS A 129 -7.61 11.30 29.57
C HIS A 129 -7.42 12.79 29.91
N THR A 130 -8.17 13.69 29.24
CA THR A 130 -8.46 15.04 29.77
C THR A 130 -9.95 15.34 29.60
N THR A 131 -10.66 15.21 30.72
CA THR A 131 -11.94 15.84 31.12
C THR A 131 -12.87 16.48 30.08
N HIS A 132 -14.14 16.07 30.20
CA HIS A 132 -15.36 16.69 29.65
C HIS A 132 -15.37 18.22 29.79
N GLU A 133 -15.17 18.97 28.71
CA GLU A 133 -15.74 20.31 28.57
C GLU A 133 -16.26 20.52 27.14
N ASN A 134 -17.51 20.97 27.06
CA ASN A 134 -18.34 20.99 25.87
C ASN A 134 -17.84 22.05 24.87
N LYS A 135 -16.94 21.67 23.96
CA LYS A 135 -16.58 22.43 22.76
C LYS A 135 -16.67 21.49 21.58
N ARG A 136 -17.63 21.72 20.68
CA ARG A 136 -17.64 21.08 19.35
C ARG A 136 -16.24 21.23 18.74
N PRO A 137 -15.61 20.15 18.27
CA PRO A 137 -14.32 20.29 17.62
C PRO A 137 -14.53 21.06 16.31
N PRO A 138 -13.62 21.97 15.93
CA PRO A 138 -13.53 22.41 14.55
C PRO A 138 -13.31 21.18 13.67
N VAL A 139 -14.15 21.01 12.65
CA VAL A 139 -13.94 20.02 11.59
C VAL A 139 -12.76 20.52 10.76
N GLU A 140 -11.54 20.23 11.23
CA GLU A 140 -10.33 20.34 10.42
C GLU A 140 -9.90 18.93 10.05
N ASP A 141 -10.28 18.52 8.83
CA ASP A 141 -9.66 17.41 8.09
C ASP A 141 -8.18 17.77 7.80
N SER A 142 -7.35 17.87 8.84
CA SER A 142 -5.92 18.12 8.72
C SER A 142 -5.18 16.78 8.65
N TYR A 143 -5.46 16.02 7.59
CA TYR A 143 -4.57 14.97 7.14
C TYR A 143 -3.33 15.63 6.53
N SER A 144 -2.38 16.08 7.36
CA SER A 144 -1.08 16.59 6.89
C SER A 144 -0.21 15.41 6.44
N PRO A 145 0.02 15.22 5.13
CA PRO A 145 0.67 14.02 4.61
C PRO A 145 2.20 14.14 4.54
N GLU A 146 2.78 15.29 4.88
CA GLU A 146 4.21 15.57 4.64
C GLU A 146 5.19 14.71 5.45
N ASN A 147 4.74 13.99 6.49
CA ASN A 147 5.64 13.17 7.31
C ASN A 147 5.05 11.81 7.72
N THR A 148 4.35 11.16 6.79
CA THR A 148 3.84 9.80 7.03
C THR A 148 4.93 8.78 6.65
N GLU A 149 5.81 8.43 7.59
CA GLU A 149 6.87 7.42 7.40
C GLU A 149 6.34 6.03 7.01
N ASP A 150 5.04 5.75 7.20
CA ASP A 150 4.41 4.48 6.85
C ASP A 150 3.85 4.56 5.40
N PRO A 151 4.49 3.89 4.42
CA PRO A 151 4.06 3.96 3.02
C PRO A 151 2.67 3.35 2.78
N TRP A 152 2.12 2.65 3.77
CA TRP A 152 0.85 1.94 3.68
C TRP A 152 -0.29 2.60 4.47
N ALA A 153 -0.10 3.81 4.99
CA ALA A 153 -1.04 4.48 5.90
C ALA A 153 -2.47 4.67 5.32
N LYS A 154 -2.62 4.79 3.99
CA LYS A 154 -3.93 4.90 3.32
C LYS A 154 -4.84 3.68 3.56
N TRP A 155 -4.25 2.50 3.78
CA TRP A 155 -4.98 1.24 3.97
C TRP A 155 -4.92 0.74 5.42
N ARG A 156 -4.79 1.64 6.40
CA ARG A 156 -4.91 1.33 7.82
C ARG A 156 -6.36 1.43 8.31
#